data_AF-A0A0B2BWX3-F1
#
_entry.id   AF-A0A0B2BWX3-F1
#
_cell.length_a   1.000
_cell.length_b   1.000
_cell.length_c   1.000
_cell.angle_alpha   90.00
_cell.angle_beta   90.00
_cell.angle_gamma   90.00
#
_symmetry.space_group_name_H-M   'P 1'
#
loop_
_entity.id
_entity.type
_entity.pdbx_description
1 polymer ?
#
loop_
_entity_poly.entity_id
_entity_poly.type
_entity_poly.pdbx_seq_one_letter_code
_entity_poly.pdbx_strand_id
1 'polypeptide(L)'
;MAVVLAVIVASVLVLLFMGLMIALLVWVLMAFAVVGAVVLAAIAGGMLAGALGAEGPAVALGAMAGAGAAMLGLRTAWRRREARKLATGGIIEGRARMLEPEPEVEEPAGFPQVGAAWEQALRLAPGRRAELRRARTACARLLVLAQTTHHDDLPLVTVQVPALVAQYDALIADAGSRAEARDLAARMVDLLAGIGDRAAGIVEQERAGRMEALMVRELHVARRLGRNDRGRAGL
;
A
#
# COMPACT_ATOMS: atom_id res chain seq x y z
N MET A 1 6.43 39.94 -36.16
CA MET A 1 7.37 39.36 -35.19
C MET A 1 7.04 39.80 -33.76
N ALA A 2 7.13 41.09 -33.41
CA ALA A 2 6.87 41.58 -32.04
C ALA A 2 5.45 41.28 -31.52
N VAL A 3 4.41 41.43 -32.35
CA VAL A 3 3.01 41.14 -31.97
C VAL A 3 2.79 39.64 -31.67
N VAL A 4 3.38 38.75 -32.49
CA VAL A 4 3.26 37.30 -32.30
C VAL A 4 3.97 36.87 -31.00
N LEU A 5 5.14 37.45 -30.71
CA LEU A 5 5.86 37.22 -29.46
C LEU A 5 5.03 37.65 -28.24
N ALA A 6 4.40 38.84 -28.30
CA ALA A 6 3.56 39.36 -27.21
C ALA A 6 2.35 38.45 -26.92
N VAL A 7 1.70 37.90 -27.96
CA VAL A 7 0.57 36.97 -27.81
C VAL A 7 1.01 35.65 -27.17
N ILE A 8 2.17 35.12 -27.55
CA ILE A 8 2.71 33.88 -26.96
C ILE A 8 3.02 34.10 -25.47
N VAL A 9 3.68 35.21 -25.12
CA VAL A 9 4.00 35.54 -23.73
C VAL A 9 2.73 35.73 -22.89
N ALA A 10 1.72 36.43 -23.41
CA ALA A 10 0.44 36.59 -22.73
C ALA A 10 -0.27 35.24 -22.50
N SER A 11 -0.25 34.35 -23.50
CA SER A 11 -0.86 33.02 -23.40
C SER A 11 -0.17 32.15 -22.33
N VAL A 12 1.17 32.19 -22.27
CA VAL A 12 1.95 31.46 -21.26
C VAL A 12 1.66 32.01 -19.85
N LEU A 13 1.57 33.33 -19.70
CA LEU A 13 1.23 33.96 -18.41
C LEU A 13 -0.16 33.54 -17.93
N VAL A 14 -1.15 33.49 -18.82
CA VAL A 14 -2.51 33.04 -18.47
C VAL A 14 -2.52 31.57 -18.05
N LEU A 15 -1.79 30.69 -18.75
CA LEU A 15 -1.68 29.27 -18.39
C LEU A 15 -1.00 29.08 -17.03
N LEU A 16 0.07 29.83 -16.76
CA LEU A 16 0.75 29.82 -15.46
C LEU A 16 -0.18 30.30 -14.34
N PHE A 17 -0.91 31.38 -14.57
CA PHE A 17 -1.86 31.92 -13.60
C PHE A 17 -3.00 30.93 -13.33
N MET A 18 -3.55 30.30 -14.37
CA MET A 18 -4.59 29.28 -14.24
C MET A 18 -4.07 28.05 -13.48
N GLY A 19 -2.86 27.59 -13.77
CA GLY A 19 -2.22 26.50 -13.03
C GLY A 19 -2.02 26.83 -11.56
N LEU A 20 -1.59 28.06 -11.25
CA LEU A 20 -1.43 28.54 -9.87
C LEU A 20 -2.77 28.62 -9.13
N MET A 21 -3.83 29.08 -9.79
CA MET A 21 -5.18 29.12 -9.22
C MET A 21 -5.73 27.72 -8.92
N ILE A 22 -5.52 26.76 -9.83
CA ILE A 22 -5.90 25.36 -9.60
C ILE A 22 -5.12 24.77 -8.42
N ALA A 23 -3.80 25.00 -8.36
CA ALA A 23 -2.97 24.53 -7.25
C ALA A 23 -3.42 25.13 -5.91
N LEU A 24 -3.75 26.42 -5.89
CA LEU A 24 -4.27 27.11 -4.71
C LEU A 24 -5.63 26.53 -4.28
N LEU A 25 -6.54 26.31 -5.22
CA LEU A 25 -7.86 25.72 -4.96
C LEU A 25 -7.72 24.31 -4.35
N VAL A 26 -6.86 23.47 -4.94
CA VAL A 26 -6.60 22.11 -4.43
C VAL A 26 -6.00 22.17 -3.02
N TRP A 27 -5.09 23.11 -2.77
CA TRP A 27 -4.49 23.29 -1.45
C TRP A 27 -5.53 23.69 -0.40
N VAL A 28 -6.41 24.64 -0.72
CA VAL A 28 -7.51 25.06 0.15
C VAL A 28 -8.48 23.90 0.41
N LEU A 29 -8.88 23.15 -0.63
CA LEU A 29 -9.75 21.99 -0.48
C LEU A 29 -9.13 20.91 0.41
N MET A 30 -7.83 20.63 0.25
CA MET A 30 -7.11 19.70 1.12
C MET A 30 -7.08 20.19 2.57
N ALA A 31 -6.84 21.48 2.79
CA ALA A 31 -6.86 22.07 4.13
C ALA A 31 -8.26 21.93 4.77
N PHE A 32 -9.33 22.22 4.02
CA PHE A 32 -10.71 22.02 4.49
C PHE A 32 -11.02 20.55 4.82
N ALA A 33 -10.57 19.61 3.99
CA ALA A 33 -10.76 18.18 4.25
C ALA A 33 -10.04 17.73 5.53
N VAL A 34 -8.83 18.23 5.77
CA VAL A 34 -8.06 17.94 7.00
C VAL A 34 -8.77 18.52 8.22
N VAL A 35 -9.21 19.78 8.15
CA VAL A 35 -9.95 20.43 9.25
C VAL A 35 -11.26 19.68 9.52
N GLY A 36 -12.00 19.30 8.48
CA GLY A 36 -13.24 18.53 8.60
C GLY A 36 -13.03 17.17 9.27
N ALA A 37 -11.96 16.45 8.91
CA ALA A 37 -11.61 15.17 9.54
C ALA A 37 -11.26 15.32 11.03
N VAL A 38 -10.54 16.39 11.40
CA VAL A 38 -10.20 16.67 12.81
C VAL A 38 -11.45 17.02 13.61
N VAL A 39 -12.36 17.82 13.06
CA VAL A 39 -13.63 18.18 13.71
C VAL A 39 -14.52 16.95 13.90
N LEU A 40 -14.66 16.11 12.87
CA LEU A 40 -15.42 14.85 12.97
C LEU A 40 -14.84 13.91 14.03
N ALA A 41 -13.51 13.79 14.11
CA ALA A 41 -12.84 12.99 15.13
C ALA A 41 -13.04 13.57 16.55
N ALA A 42 -13.07 14.89 16.70
CA ALA A 42 -13.36 15.55 17.97
C ALA A 42 -14.82 15.30 18.42
N ILE A 43 -15.79 15.38 17.50
CA ILE A 43 -17.20 15.07 17.77
C ILE A 43 -17.36 13.59 18.16
N ALA A 44 -16.74 12.68 17.40
CA ALA A 44 -16.77 11.26 17.70
C ALA A 44 -16.15 10.95 19.07
N GLY A 45 -14.99 11.55 19.39
CA GLY A 45 -14.35 11.38 20.70
C GLY A 45 -15.18 11.93 21.87
N GLY A 46 -15.82 13.09 21.68
CA GLY A 46 -16.75 13.65 22.67
C GLY A 46 -18.00 12.79 22.88
N MET A 47 -18.61 12.28 21.80
CA MET A 47 -19.75 11.36 21.87
C MET A 47 -19.41 10.06 22.60
N LEU A 48 -18.22 9.51 22.33
CA LEU A 48 -17.76 8.26 22.97
C LEU A 48 -17.49 8.48 24.46
N ALA A 49 -16.92 9.61 24.85
CA ALA A 49 -16.73 9.98 26.26
C ALA A 49 -18.07 10.18 26.99
N GLY A 50 -19.03 10.87 26.36
CA GLY A 50 -20.38 11.05 26.91
C GLY A 50 -21.14 9.72 27.08
N ALA A 51 -21.01 8.79 26.12
CA ALA A 51 -21.60 7.46 26.22
C ALA A 51 -21.02 6.60 27.36
N LEU A 52 -19.80 6.92 27.81
CA LEU A 52 -19.15 6.29 28.96
C LEU A 52 -19.48 6.99 30.30
N GLY A 53 -20.44 7.92 30.31
CA GLY A 53 -20.90 8.61 31.52
C GLY A 53 -20.00 9.77 31.95
N ALA A 54 -19.15 10.28 31.07
CA ALA A 54 -18.34 11.46 31.36
C ALA A 54 -19.18 12.73 31.31
N GLU A 55 -19.09 13.58 32.34
CA GLU A 55 -19.78 14.87 32.39
C GLU A 55 -18.79 16.05 32.42
N GLY A 56 -19.23 17.19 31.90
CA GLY A 56 -18.49 18.46 31.95
C GLY A 56 -17.08 18.37 31.30
N PRO A 57 -16.00 18.69 32.03
CA PRO A 57 -14.65 18.81 31.46
C PRO A 57 -14.08 17.49 30.91
N ALA A 58 -14.62 16.35 31.32
CA ALA A 58 -14.18 15.03 30.83
C ALA A 58 -14.61 14.76 29.37
N VAL A 59 -15.72 15.34 28.91
CA VAL A 59 -16.15 15.28 27.50
C VAL A 59 -15.23 16.11 26.61
N ALA A 60 -14.79 17.27 27.10
CA ALA A 60 -13.82 18.12 26.40
C ALA A 60 -12.45 17.43 26.27
N LEU A 61 -12.03 16.66 27.28
CA LEU A 61 -10.84 15.81 27.22
C LEU A 61 -10.99 14.68 26.19
N GLY A 62 -12.17 14.06 26.09
CA GLY A 62 -12.47 13.07 25.05
C GLY A 62 -12.40 13.64 23.62
N ALA A 63 -12.92 14.84 23.41
CA ALA A 63 -12.83 15.55 22.13
C ALA A 63 -11.38 15.93 21.76
N MET A 64 -10.60 16.41 22.74
CA MET A 64 -9.16 16.70 22.59
C MET A 64 -8.34 15.44 22.27
N ALA A 65 -8.65 14.32 22.93
CA ALA A 65 -8.00 13.04 22.66
C ALA A 65 -8.32 12.51 21.25
N GLY A 66 -9.57 12.65 20.80
CA GLY A 66 -9.98 12.31 19.42
C GLY A 66 -9.27 13.14 18.36
N ALA A 67 -9.18 14.47 18.56
CA ALA A 67 -8.44 15.36 17.68
C ALA A 67 -6.93 15.05 17.67
N GLY A 68 -6.33 14.78 18.83
CA GLY A 68 -4.92 14.40 18.96
C GLY A 68 -4.59 13.08 18.25
N ALA A 69 -5.46 12.07 18.38
CA ALA A 69 -5.31 10.79 17.69
C ALA A 69 -5.41 10.95 16.16
N ALA A 70 -6.35 11.77 15.67
CA ALA A 70 -6.47 12.09 14.25
C ALA A 70 -5.22 12.81 13.72
N MET A 71 -4.67 13.76 14.49
CA MET A 71 -3.46 14.50 14.10
C MET A 71 -2.22 13.60 14.05
N LEU A 72 -2.08 12.65 14.99
CA LEU A 72 -1.01 11.64 14.99
C LEU A 72 -1.19 10.62 13.85
N GLY A 73 -2.42 10.18 13.56
CA GLY A 73 -2.74 9.36 12.41
C GLY A 73 -2.40 10.05 11.09
N LEU A 74 -2.72 11.33 10.95
CA LEU A 74 -2.39 12.14 9.79
C LEU A 74 -0.88 12.35 9.66
N ARG A 75 -0.16 12.57 10.77
CA ARG A 75 1.30 12.71 10.80
C ARG A 75 2.02 11.42 10.40
N THR A 76 1.53 10.26 10.85
CA THR A 76 2.09 8.96 10.47
C THR A 76 1.78 8.62 9.01
N ALA A 77 0.58 8.92 8.53
CA ALA A 77 0.22 8.80 7.12
C ALA A 77 1.06 9.73 6.22
N TRP A 78 1.31 10.97 6.65
CA TRP A 78 2.20 11.90 5.97
C TRP A 78 3.62 11.35 5.92
N ARG A 79 4.20 10.93 7.05
CA ARG A 79 5.56 10.33 7.06
C ARG A 79 5.68 9.12 6.14
N ARG A 80 4.65 8.27 6.07
CA ARG A 80 4.59 7.15 5.10
C ARG A 80 4.56 7.63 3.66
N ARG A 81 3.91 8.75 3.38
CA ARG A 81 3.84 9.36 2.03
C ARG A 81 5.13 10.08 1.64
N GLU A 82 5.79 10.75 2.58
CA GLU A 82 7.10 11.39 2.38
C GLU A 82 8.19 10.35 2.14
N ALA A 83 8.18 9.24 2.90
CA ALA A 83 9.06 8.09 2.66
C ALA A 83 8.85 7.49 1.26
N ARG A 84 7.60 7.41 0.78
CA ARG A 84 7.29 6.99 -0.60
C ARG A 84 7.79 8.00 -1.65
N LYS A 85 7.73 9.31 -1.39
CA LYS A 85 8.22 10.35 -2.31
C LYS A 85 9.74 10.39 -2.40
N LEU A 86 10.44 10.26 -1.27
CA LEU A 86 11.91 10.17 -1.24
C LEU A 86 12.42 8.89 -1.89
N ALA A 87 11.71 7.77 -1.69
CA ALA A 87 11.96 6.55 -2.48
C ALA A 87 11.77 6.83 -3.97
N THR A 88 10.68 7.47 -4.39
CA THR A 88 10.43 7.73 -5.83
C THR A 88 11.45 8.70 -6.46
N GLY A 89 11.97 9.69 -5.71
CA GLY A 89 12.96 10.67 -6.20
C GLY A 89 14.39 10.13 -6.30
N GLY A 90 14.82 9.27 -5.36
CA GLY A 90 16.15 8.63 -5.39
C GLY A 90 16.23 7.40 -6.30
N ILE A 91 15.08 6.78 -6.62
CA ILE A 91 15.00 5.59 -7.47
C ILE A 91 15.21 5.91 -8.96
N ILE A 92 14.95 7.13 -9.44
CA ILE A 92 14.99 7.40 -10.90
C ILE A 92 16.42 7.41 -11.46
N GLU A 93 17.43 7.81 -10.69
CA GLU A 93 18.83 7.78 -11.16
C GLU A 93 19.53 6.42 -10.95
N GLY A 94 19.10 5.62 -9.96
CA GLY A 94 19.69 4.30 -9.68
C GLY A 94 19.01 3.11 -10.38
N ARG A 95 17.71 3.20 -10.72
CA ARG A 95 16.90 2.07 -11.22
C ARG A 95 17.09 1.76 -12.70
N ALA A 96 17.67 2.66 -13.49
CA ALA A 96 17.87 2.44 -14.93
C ALA A 96 18.91 1.33 -15.26
N ARG A 97 19.61 0.76 -14.27
CA ARG A 97 20.61 -0.30 -14.50
C ARG A 97 20.34 -1.66 -13.82
N MET A 98 19.23 -1.85 -13.09
CA MET A 98 18.96 -3.09 -12.32
C MET A 98 17.53 -3.62 -12.46
N LEU A 99 16.89 -3.48 -13.62
CA LEU A 99 15.66 -4.19 -13.94
C LEU A 99 16.00 -5.34 -14.89
N GLU A 100 16.52 -6.43 -14.33
CA GLU A 100 16.23 -7.73 -14.94
C GLU A 100 14.72 -7.99 -14.78
N PRO A 101 14.03 -8.48 -15.82
CA PRO A 101 12.61 -8.82 -15.72
C PRO A 101 12.46 -9.92 -14.66
N GLU A 102 11.71 -9.63 -13.59
CA GLU A 102 11.37 -10.64 -12.59
C GLU A 102 10.68 -11.82 -13.27
N PRO A 103 11.09 -13.07 -12.98
CA PRO A 103 10.47 -14.24 -13.59
C PRO A 103 8.96 -14.26 -13.30
N GLU A 104 8.17 -14.52 -14.33
CA GLU A 104 6.75 -14.80 -14.19
C GLU A 104 6.59 -16.08 -13.36
N VAL A 105 6.31 -15.93 -12.07
CA VAL A 105 6.00 -17.05 -11.18
C VAL A 105 4.58 -17.53 -11.53
N GLU A 106 4.48 -18.51 -12.45
CA GLU A 106 3.18 -19.05 -12.93
C GLU A 106 2.47 -19.93 -11.88
N GLU A 107 3.19 -20.57 -10.95
CA GLU A 107 2.59 -21.45 -9.94
C GLU A 107 3.00 -21.13 -8.50
N PRO A 108 2.07 -21.21 -7.52
CA PRO A 108 2.39 -21.11 -6.10
C PRO A 108 3.27 -22.30 -5.68
N ALA A 109 4.58 -22.09 -5.65
CA ALA A 109 5.58 -23.12 -5.45
C ALA A 109 5.32 -23.96 -4.19
N GLY A 110 5.13 -25.27 -4.36
CA GLY A 110 5.04 -26.25 -3.27
C GLY A 110 3.67 -26.41 -2.58
N PHE A 111 2.63 -25.66 -3.00
CA PHE A 111 1.31 -25.69 -2.36
C PHE A 111 0.18 -26.01 -3.35
N PRO A 112 -0.04 -27.29 -3.72
CA PRO A 112 -1.01 -27.68 -4.75
C PRO A 112 -2.45 -27.29 -4.39
N GLN A 113 -2.81 -27.37 -3.09
CA GLN A 113 -4.12 -26.96 -2.59
C GLN A 113 -4.43 -25.46 -2.82
N VAL A 114 -3.40 -24.60 -2.72
CA VAL A 114 -3.54 -23.16 -2.97
C VAL A 114 -3.73 -22.92 -4.47
N GLY A 115 -2.96 -23.60 -5.31
CA GLY A 115 -3.13 -23.56 -6.77
C GLY A 115 -4.54 -23.97 -7.19
N ALA A 116 -5.03 -25.10 -6.68
CA ALA A 116 -6.37 -25.60 -6.96
C ALA A 116 -7.46 -24.62 -6.51
N ALA A 117 -7.31 -23.99 -5.34
CA ALA A 117 -8.25 -22.97 -4.85
C ALA A 117 -8.31 -21.75 -5.78
N TRP A 118 -7.16 -21.27 -6.27
CA TRP A 118 -7.15 -20.16 -7.23
C TRP A 118 -7.79 -20.51 -8.57
N GLU A 119 -7.57 -21.72 -9.08
CA GLU A 119 -8.25 -22.19 -10.30
C GLU A 119 -9.76 -22.29 -10.09
N GLN A 120 -10.21 -22.76 -8.92
CA GLN A 120 -11.63 -22.76 -8.58
C GLN A 120 -12.21 -21.34 -8.51
N ALA A 121 -11.51 -20.41 -7.86
CA ALA A 121 -11.93 -19.00 -7.82
C ALA A 121 -12.04 -18.38 -9.23
N LEU A 122 -11.10 -18.70 -10.13
CA LEU A 122 -11.12 -18.25 -11.53
C LEU A 122 -12.28 -18.84 -12.33
N ARG A 123 -12.75 -20.04 -11.98
CA ARG A 123 -13.97 -20.64 -12.56
C ARG A 123 -15.23 -19.96 -12.06
N LEU A 124 -15.31 -19.65 -10.76
CA LEU A 124 -16.47 -19.01 -10.12
C LEU A 124 -16.68 -17.55 -10.57
N ALA A 125 -15.60 -16.81 -10.83
CA ALA A 125 -15.66 -15.39 -11.20
C ALA A 125 -14.94 -15.06 -12.52
N PRO A 126 -15.42 -15.54 -13.68
CA PRO A 126 -14.72 -15.38 -14.97
C PRO A 126 -14.57 -13.91 -15.41
N GLY A 127 -15.46 -13.01 -14.96
CA GLY A 127 -15.40 -11.57 -15.28
C GLY A 127 -14.30 -10.79 -14.55
N ARG A 128 -13.68 -11.37 -13.51
CA ARG A 128 -12.66 -10.70 -12.67
C ARG A 128 -11.29 -11.40 -12.74
N ARG A 129 -11.04 -12.17 -13.81
CA ARG A 129 -9.81 -12.97 -13.98
C ARG A 129 -8.50 -12.20 -13.82
N ALA A 130 -8.42 -10.98 -14.37
CA ALA A 130 -7.20 -10.18 -14.29
C ALA A 130 -6.82 -9.85 -12.84
N GLU A 131 -7.81 -9.58 -11.98
CA GLU A 131 -7.59 -9.24 -10.58
C GLU A 131 -7.20 -10.46 -9.76
N LEU A 132 -7.91 -11.57 -9.93
CA LEU A 132 -7.56 -12.84 -9.29
C LEU A 132 -6.15 -13.31 -9.69
N ARG A 133 -5.74 -13.12 -10.95
CA ARG A 133 -4.37 -13.43 -11.39
C ARG A 133 -3.33 -12.55 -10.70
N ARG A 134 -3.56 -11.24 -10.59
CA ARG A 134 -2.66 -10.33 -9.86
C ARG A 134 -2.53 -10.74 -8.38
N ALA A 135 -3.65 -11.02 -7.72
CA ALA A 135 -3.67 -11.47 -6.33
C ALA A 135 -2.93 -12.81 -6.16
N ARG A 136 -3.16 -13.78 -7.06
CA ARG A 136 -2.43 -15.05 -7.10
C ARG A 136 -0.93 -14.84 -7.25
N THR A 137 -0.48 -13.99 -8.17
CA THR A 137 0.96 -13.70 -8.37
C THR A 137 1.58 -13.10 -7.12
N ALA A 138 0.91 -12.16 -6.45
CA ALA A 138 1.38 -11.59 -5.18
C ALA A 138 1.51 -12.66 -4.09
N CYS A 139 0.51 -13.54 -3.95
CA CYS A 139 0.55 -14.66 -3.02
C CYS A 139 1.67 -15.65 -3.36
N ALA A 140 1.87 -15.99 -4.64
CA ALA A 140 2.93 -16.89 -5.07
C ALA A 140 4.32 -16.34 -4.73
N ARG A 141 4.53 -15.03 -4.88
CA ARG A 141 5.78 -14.36 -4.47
C ARG A 141 6.02 -14.48 -2.96
N LEU A 142 4.97 -14.33 -2.14
CA LEU A 142 5.08 -14.53 -0.69
C LEU A 142 5.43 -15.99 -0.34
N LEU A 143 4.84 -16.97 -1.04
CA LEU A 143 5.15 -18.38 -0.82
C LEU A 143 6.61 -18.70 -1.17
N VAL A 144 7.12 -18.16 -2.28
CA VAL A 144 8.54 -18.29 -2.65
C VAL A 144 9.44 -17.63 -1.60
N LEU A 145 9.06 -16.46 -1.11
CA LEU A 145 9.80 -15.77 -0.05
C LEU A 145 9.87 -16.65 1.22
N ALA A 146 8.76 -17.26 1.59
CA ALA A 146 8.64 -18.12 2.76
C ALA A 146 9.47 -19.41 2.69
N GLN A 147 9.88 -19.86 1.49
CA GLN A 147 10.82 -20.98 1.36
C GLN A 147 12.22 -20.62 1.90
N THR A 148 12.56 -19.33 1.89
CA THR A 148 13.88 -18.84 2.31
C THR A 148 13.87 -18.20 3.71
N THR A 149 12.70 -17.88 4.24
CA THR A 149 12.55 -17.11 5.49
C THR A 149 11.28 -17.55 6.19
N HIS A 150 11.36 -17.86 7.49
CA HIS A 150 10.15 -18.20 8.25
C HIS A 150 9.27 -16.95 8.38
N HIS A 151 8.02 -17.05 7.91
CA HIS A 151 7.04 -15.97 7.98
C HIS A 151 5.77 -16.43 8.70
N ASP A 152 5.42 -15.72 9.77
CA ASP A 152 4.20 -15.96 10.55
C ASP A 152 2.92 -15.75 9.72
N ASP A 153 3.02 -14.99 8.63
CA ASP A 153 1.91 -14.69 7.72
C ASP A 153 1.65 -15.80 6.67
N LEU A 154 2.43 -16.88 6.64
CA LEU A 154 2.23 -17.99 5.70
C LEU A 154 0.80 -18.59 5.75
N PRO A 155 0.18 -18.79 6.93
CA PRO A 155 -1.20 -19.29 7.05
C PRO A 155 -2.25 -18.40 6.36
N LEU A 156 -1.96 -17.10 6.16
CA LEU A 156 -2.83 -16.19 5.41
C LEU A 156 -3.10 -16.74 4.00
N VAL A 157 -2.08 -17.29 3.35
CA VAL A 157 -2.20 -17.81 1.98
C VAL A 157 -2.50 -19.30 1.99
N THR A 158 -1.82 -20.09 2.83
CA THR A 158 -1.90 -21.56 2.76
C THR A 158 -3.15 -22.15 3.39
N VAL A 159 -3.80 -21.42 4.32
CA VAL A 159 -5.01 -21.86 5.02
C VAL A 159 -6.22 -21.02 4.61
N GLN A 160 -6.12 -19.69 4.64
CA GLN A 160 -7.31 -18.85 4.43
C GLN A 160 -7.79 -18.85 2.98
N VAL A 161 -6.90 -18.86 1.97
CA VAL A 161 -7.32 -18.86 0.56
C VAL A 161 -8.12 -20.13 0.22
N PRO A 162 -7.64 -21.36 0.50
CA PRO A 162 -8.44 -22.55 0.26
C PRO A 162 -9.77 -22.57 1.03
N ALA A 163 -9.75 -22.19 2.32
CA ALA A 163 -10.96 -22.18 3.15
C ALA A 163 -12.02 -21.20 2.64
N LEU A 164 -11.59 -19.99 2.26
CA LEU A 164 -12.47 -18.95 1.75
C LEU A 164 -13.08 -19.35 0.40
N VAL A 165 -12.27 -19.89 -0.51
CA VAL A 165 -12.79 -20.36 -1.81
C VAL A 165 -13.80 -21.49 -1.61
N ALA A 166 -13.50 -22.49 -0.77
CA ALA A 166 -14.41 -23.59 -0.50
C ALA A 166 -15.73 -23.11 0.13
N GLN A 167 -15.66 -22.15 1.06
CA GLN A 167 -16.85 -21.56 1.68
C GLN A 167 -17.73 -20.84 0.66
N TYR A 168 -17.14 -19.99 -0.19
CA TYR A 168 -17.89 -19.24 -1.20
C TYR A 168 -18.41 -20.12 -2.33
N ASP A 169 -17.70 -21.18 -2.69
CA ASP A 169 -18.18 -22.19 -3.66
C ASP A 169 -19.49 -22.83 -3.17
N ALA A 170 -19.53 -23.26 -1.91
CA ALA A 170 -20.75 -23.79 -1.30
C ALA A 170 -21.89 -22.75 -1.26
N LEU A 171 -21.61 -21.53 -0.83
CA LEU A 171 -22.62 -20.45 -0.78
C LEU A 171 -23.15 -20.09 -2.18
N ILE A 172 -22.30 -20.12 -3.21
CA ILE A 172 -22.69 -19.87 -4.60
C ILE A 172 -23.54 -21.01 -5.15
N ALA A 173 -23.23 -22.26 -4.79
CA ALA A 173 -24.02 -23.43 -5.17
C ALA A 173 -25.43 -23.39 -4.55
N ASP A 174 -25.55 -22.89 -3.33
CA ASP A 174 -26.83 -22.76 -2.59
C ASP A 174 -27.61 -21.48 -2.92
N ALA A 175 -27.07 -20.59 -3.76
CA ALA A 175 -27.68 -19.30 -4.06
C ALA A 175 -29.02 -19.47 -4.79
N GLY A 176 -30.06 -18.79 -4.31
CA GLY A 176 -31.41 -18.88 -4.87
C GLY A 176 -31.58 -18.16 -6.21
N SER A 177 -30.60 -17.33 -6.59
CA SER A 177 -30.64 -16.60 -7.84
C SER A 177 -29.26 -16.38 -8.46
N ARG A 178 -29.24 -16.17 -9.78
CA ARG A 178 -28.02 -15.85 -10.54
C ARG A 178 -27.44 -14.47 -10.22
N ALA A 179 -28.25 -13.57 -9.63
CA ALA A 179 -27.78 -12.26 -9.18
C ALA A 179 -27.03 -12.41 -7.85
N GLU A 180 -27.61 -13.13 -6.90
CA GLU A 180 -27.00 -13.45 -5.61
C GLU A 180 -25.68 -14.22 -5.77
N ALA A 181 -25.65 -15.24 -6.64
CA ALA A 181 -24.41 -15.95 -6.97
C ALA A 181 -23.29 -15.02 -7.51
N ARG A 182 -23.66 -14.01 -8.31
CA ARG A 182 -22.71 -13.01 -8.83
C ARG A 182 -22.20 -12.08 -7.73
N ASP A 183 -23.07 -11.65 -6.83
CA ASP A 183 -22.70 -10.79 -5.70
C ASP A 183 -21.79 -11.52 -4.71
N LEU A 184 -22.06 -12.80 -4.44
CA LEU A 184 -21.19 -13.66 -3.63
C LEU A 184 -19.82 -13.86 -4.29
N ALA A 185 -19.79 -14.14 -5.60
CA ALA A 185 -18.54 -14.26 -6.35
C ALA A 185 -17.73 -12.94 -6.34
N ALA A 186 -18.40 -11.78 -6.43
CA ALA A 186 -17.73 -10.49 -6.35
C ALA A 186 -17.10 -10.25 -4.96
N ARG A 187 -17.83 -10.55 -3.88
CA ARG A 187 -17.31 -10.44 -2.50
C ARG A 187 -16.12 -11.37 -2.27
N MET A 188 -16.18 -12.61 -2.77
CA MET A 188 -15.07 -13.55 -2.73
C MET A 188 -13.82 -12.95 -3.41
N VAL A 189 -13.98 -12.40 -4.61
CA VAL A 189 -12.90 -11.76 -5.36
C VAL A 189 -12.29 -10.60 -4.56
N ASP A 190 -13.11 -9.72 -3.99
CA ASP A 190 -12.62 -8.57 -3.23
C ASP A 190 -11.81 -9.01 -1.99
N LEU A 191 -12.24 -10.07 -1.30
CA LEU A 191 -11.49 -10.65 -0.17
C LEU A 191 -10.16 -11.28 -0.61
N LEU A 192 -10.18 -12.05 -1.71
CA LEU A 192 -8.97 -12.65 -2.28
C LEU A 192 -7.99 -11.59 -2.80
N ALA A 193 -8.49 -10.50 -3.38
CA ALA A 193 -7.70 -9.35 -3.78
C ALA A 193 -7.04 -8.68 -2.56
N GLY A 194 -7.80 -8.50 -1.47
CA GLY A 194 -7.26 -7.98 -0.21
C GLY A 194 -6.15 -8.86 0.39
N ILE A 195 -6.27 -10.18 0.29
CA ILE A 195 -5.19 -11.12 0.67
C ILE A 195 -3.96 -10.91 -0.23
N GLY A 196 -4.17 -10.78 -1.54
CA GLY A 196 -3.11 -10.48 -2.51
C GLY A 196 -2.36 -9.18 -2.21
N ASP A 197 -3.09 -8.10 -1.90
CA ASP A 197 -2.49 -6.81 -1.55
C ASP A 197 -1.67 -6.88 -0.26
N ARG A 198 -2.17 -7.60 0.75
CA ARG A 198 -1.42 -7.84 1.99
C ARG A 198 -0.15 -8.65 1.71
N ALA A 199 -0.24 -9.70 0.91
CA ALA A 199 0.92 -10.51 0.53
C ALA A 199 1.98 -9.67 -0.22
N ALA A 200 1.55 -8.83 -1.17
CA ALA A 200 2.44 -7.90 -1.85
C ALA A 200 3.12 -6.93 -0.89
N GLY A 201 2.38 -6.42 0.11
CA GLY A 201 2.92 -5.54 1.15
C GLY A 201 4.01 -6.19 1.99
N ILE A 202 3.85 -7.48 2.35
CA ILE A 202 4.86 -8.24 3.09
C ILE A 202 6.12 -8.45 2.24
N VAL A 203 5.95 -8.89 0.98
CA VAL A 203 7.06 -9.09 0.05
C VAL A 203 7.88 -7.81 -0.14
N GLU A 204 7.21 -6.66 -0.27
CA GLU A 204 7.88 -5.38 -0.44
C GLU A 204 8.62 -4.93 0.83
N GLN A 205 8.04 -5.15 2.01
CA GLN A 205 8.69 -4.85 3.29
C GLN A 205 9.98 -5.67 3.46
N GLU A 206 9.93 -6.95 3.12
CA GLU A 206 11.10 -7.84 3.17
C GLU A 206 12.18 -7.44 2.18
N ARG A 207 11.80 -7.07 0.94
CA ARG A 207 12.75 -6.55 -0.04
C ARG A 207 13.42 -5.27 0.44
N ALA A 208 12.66 -4.35 1.02
CA ALA A 208 13.19 -3.12 1.59
C ALA A 208 14.15 -3.41 2.75
N GLY A 209 13.79 -4.32 3.66
CA GLY A 209 14.65 -4.73 4.77
C GLY A 209 15.96 -5.39 4.33
N ARG A 210 15.91 -6.26 3.31
CA ARG A 210 17.11 -6.87 2.71
C ARG A 210 18.01 -5.80 2.06
N MET A 211 17.41 -4.85 1.34
CA MET A 211 18.16 -3.76 0.71
C MET A 211 18.86 -2.89 1.75
N GLU A 212 18.15 -2.52 2.83
CA GLU A 212 18.72 -1.76 3.95
C GLU A 212 19.88 -2.52 4.60
N ALA A 213 19.72 -3.83 4.84
CA ALA A 213 20.78 -4.66 5.41
C ALA A 213 22.03 -4.73 4.50
N LEU A 214 21.84 -4.82 3.17
CA LEU A 214 22.94 -4.77 2.20
C LEU A 214 23.66 -3.42 2.24
N MET A 215 22.94 -2.31 2.24
CA MET A 215 23.52 -0.97 2.34
C MET A 215 24.33 -0.78 3.63
N VAL A 216 23.81 -1.26 4.77
CA VAL A 216 24.54 -1.20 6.05
C VAL A 216 25.82 -2.04 5.98
N ARG A 217 25.76 -3.22 5.34
CA ARG A 217 26.93 -4.08 5.15
C ARG A 217 27.98 -3.42 4.25
N GLU A 218 27.58 -2.82 3.14
CA GLU A 218 28.46 -2.07 2.23
C GLU A 218 29.14 -0.91 2.95
N LEU A 219 28.38 -0.13 3.73
CA LEU A 219 28.92 0.97 4.54
C LEU A 219 29.94 0.46 5.57
N HIS A 220 29.67 -0.69 6.20
CA HIS A 220 30.60 -1.30 7.14
C HIS A 220 31.90 -1.76 6.46
N VAL A 221 31.80 -2.40 5.30
CA VAL A 221 32.96 -2.84 4.49
C VAL A 221 33.77 -1.65 4.02
N ALA A 222 33.13 -0.62 3.46
CA ALA A 222 33.80 0.61 3.02
C ALA A 222 34.54 1.32 4.17
N ARG A 223 33.94 1.37 5.37
CA ARG A 223 34.61 1.91 6.57
C ARG A 223 35.84 1.10 6.99
N ARG A 224 35.82 -0.24 6.86
CA ARG A 224 36.99 -1.08 7.17
C ARG A 224 38.10 -0.92 6.15
N LEU A 225 37.76 -0.89 4.86
CA LEU A 225 38.74 -0.73 3.78
C LEU A 225 39.39 0.66 3.81
N GLY A 226 38.61 1.73 3.95
CA GLY A 226 39.16 3.10 4.05
C GLY A 226 39.98 3.37 5.32
N ARG A 227 39.85 2.52 6.35
CA ARG A 227 40.69 2.57 7.56
C ARG A 227 42.04 1.88 7.36
N ASN A 228 42.10 0.87 6.48
CA ASN A 228 43.36 0.21 6.12
C ASN A 228 44.26 1.08 5.23
N ASP A 229 43.68 1.91 4.36
CA ASP A 229 44.47 2.78 3.47
C ASP A 229 45.14 3.95 4.22
N ARG A 230 44.52 4.48 5.28
CA ARG A 230 45.15 5.51 6.14
C ARG A 230 46.24 4.97 7.05
N GLY A 231 46.23 3.66 7.35
CA GLY A 231 47.30 3.00 8.10
C GLY A 231 48.56 2.72 7.26
N ARG A 232 48.44 2.69 5.93
CA ARG A 232 49.56 2.43 5.00
C ARG A 232 50.27 3.68 4.50
N ALA A 233 49.63 4.84 4.54
CA ALA A 233 50.24 6.12 4.16
C ALA A 233 51.02 6.80 5.29
N GLY A 234 51.13 6.16 6.47
CA GLY A 234 51.83 6.67 7.65
C GLY A 234 53.06 5.84 8.06
N LEU A 235 53.55 4.96 7.18
CA LEU A 235 54.84 4.28 7.26
C LEU A 235 55.69 4.68 6.05
#